data_AF-A0A177JIR4-F1
#
_entry.id   AF-A0A177JIR4-F1
#
_cell.length_a   1.000
_cell.length_b   1.000
_cell.length_c   1.000
_cell.angle_alpha   90.00
_cell.angle_beta   90.00
_cell.angle_gamma   90.00
#
_symmetry.space_group_name_H-M   'P 1'
#
loop_
_entity.id
_entity.type
_entity.pdbx_description
1 polymer ?
#
loop_
_entity_poly.entity_id
_entity_poly.type
_entity_poly.pdbx_seq_one_letter_code
_entity_poly.pdbx_strand_id
1 'polypeptide(L)'
;MNAAVKLLSVIGAMALLSSCSPPPIDIAVEKMDGRMILRLSQNWGIIFSDRRVPCVREVGLYEPENHDRSKAAWLIEVKSDIQCLNLASVTVGKLPTGWQEVVRLSASGGRVYTIRAHGIGWGKTNAKF
;
A
#
# COMPACT_ATOMS: atom_id res chain seq x y z
N MET A 1 50.36 -8.00 8.58
CA MET A 1 49.15 -7.64 7.82
C MET A 1 48.17 -6.99 8.79
N ASN A 2 47.95 -5.69 8.65
CA ASN A 2 47.41 -4.81 9.71
C ASN A 2 45.90 -4.99 9.96
N ALA A 3 45.53 -5.03 11.24
CA ALA A 3 44.15 -5.10 11.74
C ALA A 3 43.21 -4.00 11.19
N ALA A 4 43.77 -2.88 10.72
CA ALA A 4 43.05 -1.80 10.07
C ALA A 4 42.31 -2.23 8.79
N VAL A 5 42.85 -3.20 8.03
CA VAL A 5 42.24 -3.66 6.76
C VAL A 5 40.99 -4.51 7.02
N LYS A 6 40.95 -5.26 8.13
CA LYS A 6 39.78 -6.06 8.53
C LYS A 6 38.63 -5.19 9.06
N LEU A 7 38.91 -4.02 9.62
CA LEU A 7 37.87 -3.13 10.15
C LEU A 7 37.14 -2.39 9.00
N LEU A 8 37.86 -2.02 7.95
CA LEU A 8 37.32 -1.33 6.76
C LEU A 8 36.40 -2.22 5.93
N SER A 9 36.67 -3.53 5.82
CA SER A 9 35.82 -4.46 5.07
C SER A 9 34.47 -4.74 5.76
N VAL A 10 34.43 -4.67 7.09
CA VAL A 10 33.20 -4.87 7.88
C VAL A 10 32.26 -3.66 7.79
N ILE A 11 32.81 -2.43 7.73
CA ILE A 11 32.01 -1.20 7.58
C ILE A 11 31.45 -1.07 6.16
N GLY A 12 32.21 -1.48 5.13
CA GLY A 12 31.73 -1.51 3.74
C GLY A 12 30.56 -2.48 3.50
N ALA A 13 30.51 -3.60 4.23
CA ALA A 13 29.42 -4.58 4.14
C ALA A 13 28.13 -4.13 4.87
N MET A 14 28.24 -3.34 5.96
CA MET A 14 27.05 -2.84 6.67
C MET A 14 26.37 -1.66 5.98
N ALA A 15 27.09 -0.87 5.17
CA ALA A 15 26.52 0.25 4.42
C ALA A 15 25.61 -0.19 3.25
N LEU A 16 25.64 -1.46 2.84
CA LEU A 16 24.82 -2.01 1.75
C LEU A 16 23.52 -2.68 2.21
N LEU A 17 23.30 -2.83 3.52
CA LEU A 17 22.14 -3.54 4.07
C LEU A 17 21.05 -2.62 4.62
N SER A 18 21.26 -1.30 4.63
CA SER A 18 20.34 -0.32 5.25
C SER A 18 19.26 0.25 4.32
N SER A 19 19.19 -0.16 3.05
CA SER A 19 18.31 0.47 2.05
C SER A 19 17.21 -0.43 1.45
N CYS A 20 16.91 -1.57 2.08
CA CYS A 20 15.86 -2.49 1.61
C CYS A 20 14.46 -2.16 2.14
N SER A 21 14.13 -0.89 2.43
CA SER A 21 12.74 -0.53 2.71
C SER A 21 11.99 -0.39 1.38
N PRO A 22 10.84 -1.08 1.21
CA PRO A 22 10.06 -0.93 0.01
C PRO A 22 9.55 0.51 -0.12
N PRO A 23 9.54 1.08 -1.33
CA PRO A 23 9.02 2.42 -1.57
C PRO A 23 7.54 2.54 -1.13
N PRO A 24 7.04 3.75 -0.87
CA PRO A 24 5.64 3.94 -0.55
C PRO A 24 4.74 3.55 -1.73
N ILE A 25 3.50 3.17 -1.43
CA ILE A 25 2.46 2.94 -2.43
C ILE A 25 1.78 4.28 -2.73
N ASP A 26 1.85 4.73 -3.98
CA ASP A 26 1.11 5.90 -4.46
C ASP A 26 -0.36 5.52 -4.67
N ILE A 27 -1.28 6.36 -4.19
CA ILE A 27 -2.72 6.16 -4.33
C ILE A 27 -3.32 7.37 -5.05
N ALA A 28 -3.75 7.19 -6.29
CA ALA A 28 -4.55 8.16 -7.03
C ALA A 28 -6.03 7.81 -6.91
N VAL A 29 -6.88 8.82 -6.68
CA VAL A 29 -8.32 8.65 -6.49
C VAL A 29 -9.05 9.27 -7.67
N GLU A 30 -9.79 8.46 -8.40
CA GLU A 30 -10.60 8.87 -9.54
C GLU A 30 -12.08 8.65 -9.22
N LYS A 31 -12.95 9.51 -9.78
CA LYS A 31 -14.41 9.32 -9.73
C LYS A 31 -14.92 9.09 -11.14
N MET A 32 -15.50 7.92 -11.39
CA MET A 32 -16.10 7.56 -12.67
C MET A 32 -17.49 6.98 -12.43
N ASP A 33 -18.53 7.55 -13.06
CA ASP A 33 -19.93 7.14 -12.91
C ASP A 33 -20.40 7.07 -11.44
N GLY A 34 -20.00 8.05 -10.63
CA GLY A 34 -20.34 8.08 -9.20
C GLY A 34 -19.62 7.03 -8.35
N ARG A 35 -18.69 6.27 -8.93
CA ARG A 35 -17.88 5.26 -8.22
C ARG A 35 -16.48 5.81 -7.96
N MET A 36 -15.98 5.56 -6.76
CA MET A 36 -14.60 5.86 -6.40
C MET A 36 -13.69 4.71 -6.85
N ILE A 37 -12.72 5.03 -7.70
CA ILE A 37 -11.69 4.11 -8.19
C ILE A 37 -10.36 4.53 -7.58
N LEU A 38 -9.68 3.58 -6.94
CA LEU A 38 -8.34 3.74 -6.40
C LEU A 38 -7.36 3.17 -7.40
N ARG A 39 -6.41 3.98 -7.87
CA ARG A 39 -5.28 3.54 -8.70
C ARG A 39 -4.03 3.50 -7.85
N LEU A 40 -3.34 2.37 -7.90
CA LEU A 40 -2.20 2.09 -7.05
C LEU A 40 -0.96 1.90 -7.92
N SER A 41 0.12 2.58 -7.56
CA SER A 41 1.41 2.44 -8.23
C SER A 41 2.53 2.52 -7.20
N GLN A 42 3.71 2.05 -7.58
CA GLN A 42 4.88 2.15 -6.72
C GLN A 42 6.14 2.39 -7.56
N ASN A 43 6.97 3.34 -7.14
CA ASN A 43 8.19 3.72 -7.82
C ASN A 43 9.42 3.16 -7.10
N TRP A 44 10.11 2.21 -7.74
CA TRP A 44 11.29 1.53 -7.18
C TRP A 44 12.63 2.18 -7.58
N GLY A 45 12.60 3.35 -8.22
CA GLY A 45 13.80 4.11 -8.55
C GLY A 45 14.76 3.37 -9.48
N ILE A 46 16.06 3.65 -9.37
CA ILE A 46 17.10 3.27 -10.35
C ILE A 46 17.24 1.74 -10.53
N ILE A 47 16.74 0.92 -9.60
CA ILE A 47 16.73 -0.55 -9.73
C ILE A 47 15.72 -1.01 -10.80
N PHE A 48 14.62 -0.27 -10.99
CA PHE A 48 13.59 -0.53 -11.99
C PHE A 48 12.99 0.80 -12.48
N SER A 49 13.26 1.22 -13.72
CA SER A 49 12.99 2.60 -14.20
C SER A 49 11.52 3.05 -14.21
N ASP A 50 10.56 2.12 -14.06
CA ASP A 50 9.15 2.38 -14.33
C ASP A 50 8.27 2.19 -13.10
N ARG A 51 7.19 2.97 -13.00
CA ARG A 51 6.13 2.76 -12.00
C ARG A 51 5.53 1.37 -12.20
N ARG A 52 5.54 0.55 -11.15
CA ARG A 52 5.00 -0.81 -11.18
C ARG A 52 3.67 -0.91 -10.45
N VAL A 53 2.91 -1.92 -10.83
CA VAL A 53 1.76 -2.37 -10.06
C VAL A 53 2.28 -2.88 -8.70
N PRO A 54 1.80 -2.32 -7.57
CA PRO A 54 2.27 -2.72 -6.26
C PRO A 54 1.69 -4.08 -5.85
N CYS A 55 2.45 -4.81 -5.03
CA CYS A 55 1.95 -5.99 -4.34
C CYS A 55 1.24 -5.54 -3.06
N VAL A 56 -0.09 -5.67 -3.02
CA VAL A 56 -0.95 -5.14 -1.94
C VAL A 56 -1.60 -6.29 -1.17
N ARG A 57 -1.57 -6.22 0.15
CA ARG A 57 -2.22 -7.16 1.07
C ARG A 57 -3.60 -6.67 1.48
N GLU A 58 -3.78 -5.36 1.64
CA GLU A 58 -5.03 -4.74 2.08
C GLU A 58 -5.23 -3.33 1.54
N VAL A 59 -6.50 -2.97 1.35
CA VAL A 59 -6.94 -1.61 0.99
C VAL A 59 -8.19 -1.29 1.79
N GLY A 60 -8.24 -0.10 2.38
CA GLY A 60 -9.41 0.31 3.16
C GLY A 60 -9.63 1.81 3.20
N LEU A 61 -10.86 2.18 3.54
CA LEU A 61 -11.30 3.53 3.85
C LEU A 61 -11.51 3.64 5.36
N TYR A 62 -10.94 4.69 5.95
CA TYR A 62 -10.96 4.94 7.39
C TYR A 62 -11.46 6.36 7.62
N GLU A 63 -12.17 6.60 8.73
CA GLU A 63 -12.36 7.97 9.21
C GLU A 63 -10.97 8.62 9.43
N PRO A 64 -10.83 9.94 9.23
CA PRO A 64 -9.56 10.63 9.45
C PRO A 64 -8.99 10.32 10.83
N GLU A 65 -7.67 10.11 10.89
CA GLU A 65 -6.93 9.81 12.13
C GLU A 65 -7.31 8.48 12.81
N ASN A 66 -8.22 7.69 12.23
CA ASN A 66 -8.55 6.37 12.72
C ASN A 66 -7.71 5.29 12.04
N HIS A 67 -6.97 4.54 12.85
CA HIS A 67 -6.10 3.45 12.38
C HIS A 67 -6.62 2.06 12.72
N ASP A 68 -7.75 1.96 13.42
CA ASP A 68 -8.37 0.72 13.84
C ASP A 68 -9.07 0.04 12.65
N ARG A 69 -8.59 -1.15 12.29
CA ARG A 69 -9.15 -1.97 11.20
C ARG A 69 -10.64 -2.26 11.40
N SER A 70 -11.05 -2.51 12.65
CA SER A 70 -12.43 -2.88 12.98
C SER A 70 -13.41 -1.71 12.79
N LYS A 71 -12.90 -0.48 12.73
CA LYS A 71 -13.66 0.76 12.55
C LYS A 71 -13.49 1.36 11.15
N ALA A 72 -12.92 0.61 10.22
CA ALA A 72 -12.88 1.03 8.83
C ALA A 72 -14.29 1.25 8.28
N ALA A 73 -14.49 2.23 7.42
CA ALA A 73 -15.74 2.40 6.68
C ALA A 73 -15.82 1.43 5.49
N TRP A 74 -14.70 0.82 5.11
CA TRP A 74 -14.59 -0.28 4.17
C TRP A 74 -13.20 -0.88 4.25
N LEU A 75 -13.07 -2.20 4.17
CA LEU A 75 -11.77 -2.87 4.19
C LEU A 75 -11.85 -4.18 3.40
N ILE A 76 -10.93 -4.35 2.47
CA ILE A 76 -10.68 -5.62 1.79
C ILE A 76 -9.24 -6.06 2.04
N GLU A 77 -9.03 -7.36 2.06
CA GLU A 77 -7.69 -7.96 2.17
C GLU A 77 -7.56 -9.19 1.28
N VAL A 78 -6.33 -9.57 0.97
CA VAL A 78 -6.04 -10.80 0.25
C VAL A 78 -6.39 -12.01 1.12
N LYS A 79 -6.88 -13.10 0.51
CA LYS A 79 -7.17 -14.35 1.23
C LYS A 79 -5.93 -14.91 1.93
N SER A 80 -6.17 -15.61 3.04
CA SER A 80 -5.23 -15.86 4.16
C SER A 80 -3.84 -16.40 3.80
N ASP A 81 -3.70 -17.14 2.70
CA ASP A 81 -2.49 -17.86 2.30
C ASP A 81 -1.54 -17.07 1.39
N ILE A 82 -1.94 -15.90 0.90
CA ILE A 82 -1.16 -15.12 -0.07
C ILE A 82 -0.62 -13.84 0.59
N GLN A 83 0.70 -13.64 0.59
CA GLN A 83 1.32 -12.46 1.22
C GLN A 83 0.83 -11.12 0.66
N CYS A 84 0.60 -11.04 -0.65
CA CYS A 84 -0.03 -9.90 -1.32
C CYS A 84 -0.35 -10.27 -2.78
N LEU A 85 -1.22 -9.50 -3.43
CA LEU A 85 -1.52 -9.62 -4.85
C LEU A 85 -1.20 -8.31 -5.56
N ASN A 86 -0.76 -8.40 -6.81
CA ASN A 86 -0.59 -7.23 -7.66
C ASN A 86 -1.95 -6.56 -7.87
N LEU A 87 -2.08 -5.32 -7.42
CA LEU A 87 -3.33 -4.56 -7.50
C LEU A 87 -3.06 -3.20 -8.14
N ALA A 88 -3.41 -3.05 -9.42
CA ALA A 88 -3.24 -1.80 -10.16
C ALA A 88 -4.37 -0.81 -9.87
N SER A 89 -5.59 -1.33 -9.69
CA SER A 89 -6.74 -0.53 -9.34
C SER A 89 -7.80 -1.34 -8.62
N VAL A 90 -8.63 -0.66 -7.84
CA VAL A 90 -9.81 -1.24 -7.20
C VAL A 90 -10.93 -0.21 -7.13
N THR A 91 -12.16 -0.63 -7.40
CA THR A 91 -13.34 0.19 -7.13
C THR A 91 -13.77 -0.02 -5.69
N VAL A 92 -13.96 1.07 -4.94
CA VAL A 92 -14.43 0.98 -3.54
C VAL A 92 -15.78 0.27 -3.48
N GLY A 93 -15.91 -0.71 -2.59
CA GLY A 93 -17.10 -1.57 -2.46
C GLY A 93 -17.17 -2.72 -3.47
N LYS A 94 -16.12 -2.94 -4.27
CA LYS A 94 -15.99 -4.13 -5.13
C LYS A 94 -14.85 -5.02 -4.65
N LEU A 95 -15.02 -6.32 -4.88
CA LEU A 95 -14.06 -7.33 -4.46
C LEU A 95 -13.30 -7.88 -5.69
N PRO A 96 -11.98 -7.64 -5.80
CA PRO A 96 -11.17 -8.27 -6.84
C PRO A 96 -11.00 -9.78 -6.61
N THR A 97 -10.67 -10.53 -7.65
CA THR A 97 -10.35 -11.96 -7.54
C THR A 97 -9.19 -12.20 -6.58
N GLY A 98 -9.35 -13.14 -5.65
CA GLY A 98 -8.32 -13.48 -4.65
C GLY A 98 -8.40 -12.65 -3.36
N TRP A 99 -9.38 -11.75 -3.25
CA TRP A 99 -9.61 -10.92 -2.07
C TRP A 99 -10.82 -11.37 -1.28
N GLN A 100 -10.92 -10.91 -0.03
CA GLN A 100 -12.08 -11.02 0.84
C GLN A 100 -12.43 -9.66 1.44
N GLU A 101 -13.71 -9.45 1.70
CA GLU A 101 -14.20 -8.27 2.40
C GLU A 101 -14.10 -8.50 3.91
N VAL A 102 -13.37 -7.63 4.61
CA VAL A 102 -13.20 -7.66 6.07
C VAL A 102 -14.23 -6.76 6.72
N VAL A 103 -14.43 -5.56 6.14
CA VAL A 103 -15.45 -4.61 6.58
C VAL A 103 -16.23 -4.15 5.37
N ARG A 104 -17.55 -4.38 5.41
CA ARG A 104 -18.48 -3.99 4.35
C ARG A 104 -18.54 -2.47 4.22
N LEU A 105 -18.68 -2.00 2.98
CA LEU A 105 -18.76 -0.57 2.68
C LEU A 105 -19.94 0.08 3.43
N SER A 106 -19.61 1.02 4.32
CA SER A 106 -20.53 1.85 5.10
C SER A 106 -20.17 3.34 5.03
N ALA A 107 -19.30 3.74 4.10
CA ALA A 107 -18.89 5.12 3.93
C ALA A 107 -20.05 6.01 3.45
N SER A 108 -20.21 7.18 4.07
CA SER A 108 -21.23 8.14 3.66
C SER A 108 -20.70 9.10 2.60
N GLY A 109 -21.48 9.31 1.55
CA GLY A 109 -21.16 10.27 0.49
C GLY A 109 -20.96 11.69 1.06
N GLY A 110 -20.01 12.41 0.50
CA GLY A 110 -19.68 13.78 0.87
C GLY A 110 -18.73 13.92 2.07
N ARG A 111 -18.36 12.83 2.75
CA ARG A 111 -17.37 12.86 3.84
C ARG A 111 -15.97 12.58 3.33
N VAL A 112 -14.97 13.15 4.01
CA VAL A 112 -13.55 12.86 3.74
C VAL A 112 -13.13 11.64 4.52
N TYR A 113 -12.51 10.68 3.83
CA TYR A 113 -11.94 9.47 4.41
C TYR A 113 -10.45 9.41 4.11
N THR A 114 -9.70 8.78 5.00
CA THR A 114 -8.32 8.35 4.74
C THR A 114 -8.34 6.99 4.06
N ILE A 115 -7.87 6.94 2.82
CA ILE A 115 -7.65 5.71 2.07
C ILE A 115 -6.26 5.21 2.40
N ARG A 116 -6.14 3.92 2.71
CA ARG A 116 -4.87 3.26 3.03
C ARG A 116 -4.70 2.04 2.15
N ALA A 117 -3.48 1.83 1.67
CA ALA A 117 -3.06 0.59 1.02
C ALA A 117 -1.80 0.09 1.71
N HIS A 118 -1.75 -1.22 2.01
CA HIS A 118 -0.62 -1.84 2.67
C HIS A 118 -0.28 -3.18 2.01
N GLY A 119 1.01 -3.48 1.90
CA GLY A 119 1.54 -4.69 1.26
C GLY A 119 3.07 -4.66 1.33
N ILE A 120 3.74 -4.83 0.19
CA ILE A 120 5.17 -4.49 0.08
C ILE A 120 5.26 -2.97 0.01
N GLY A 121 5.38 -2.33 1.17
CA GLY A 121 5.27 -0.88 1.32
C GLY A 121 3.89 -0.43 1.81
N TRP A 122 3.75 0.87 2.01
CA TRP A 122 2.55 1.47 2.56
C TRP A 122 2.25 2.82 1.91
N GLY A 123 0.96 3.13 1.78
CA GLY A 123 0.47 4.39 1.22
C GLY A 123 -0.78 4.87 1.92
N LYS A 124 -0.95 6.18 2.00
CA LYS A 124 -2.22 6.81 2.39
C LYS A 124 -2.50 8.06 1.58
N THR A 125 -3.78 8.35 1.38
CA THR A 125 -4.26 9.63 0.84
C THR A 125 -5.63 9.96 1.45
N ASN A 126 -6.07 11.20 1.34
CA ASN A 126 -7.40 11.60 1.77
C ASN A 126 -8.27 11.92 0.55
N ALA A 127 -9.51 11.46 0.56
CA ALA A 127 -10.46 11.80 -0.48
C ALA A 127 -11.89 11.89 0.05
N LYS A 128 -12.69 12.73 -0.60
CA LYS A 128 -14.12 12.83 -0.35
C LYS A 128 -14.83 11.66 -1.05
N PHE A 129 -15.53 10.81 -0.30
CA PHE A 129 -16.33 9.71 -0.85
C PHE A 129 -17.51 10.26 -1.65
#